data_AF-A0A2V8QU52-F1
#
_entry.id   AF-A0A2V8QU52-F1
#
_cell.length_a   1.000
_cell.length_b   1.000
_cell.length_c   1.000
_cell.angle_alpha   90.00
_cell.angle_beta   90.00
_cell.angle_gamma   90.00
#
_symmetry.space_group_name_H-M   'P 1'
#
loop_
_entity.id
_entity.type
_entity.pdbx_description
1 polymer ?
#
loop_
_entity_poly.entity_id
_entity_poly.type
_entity_poly.pdbx_seq_one_letter_code
_entity_poly.pdbx_strand_id
1 'polypeptide(L)'
;GAACDAEYWVRQARETVRFAEGLRALRGHGCDLFLEVGTGQTLLSLGRKSFAEEGIAWLPSHRRGGDDWQVILQSLAALYVRGVGVDWEGFDRPYARRRVPAPTYPFERERHWVESARRGAAGFDVRGAAGHP
;
A
#
# COMPACT_ATOMS: atom_id res chain seq x y z
N GLY A 1 16.71 -8.07 24.77
CA GLY A 1 17.57 -7.81 23.60
C GLY A 1 18.95 -7.41 24.09
N ALA A 2 20.00 -7.69 23.33
CA ALA A 2 21.35 -7.22 23.67
C ALA A 2 21.36 -5.68 23.73
N ALA A 3 22.01 -5.10 24.75
CA ALA A 3 22.19 -3.67 24.84
C ALA A 3 23.09 -3.19 23.68
N CYS A 4 22.79 -2.02 23.11
CA CYS A 4 23.66 -1.37 22.12
C CYS A 4 24.88 -0.73 22.80
N ASP A 5 25.65 -1.54 23.52
CA ASP A 5 26.86 -1.15 24.23
C ASP A 5 28.10 -1.16 23.31
N ALA A 6 29.24 -0.75 23.87
CA ALA A 6 30.50 -0.73 23.11
C ALA A 6 30.91 -2.13 22.61
N GLU A 7 30.64 -3.18 23.40
CA GLU A 7 30.98 -4.55 23.04
C GLU A 7 30.16 -5.03 21.83
N TYR A 8 28.87 -4.69 21.79
CA TYR A 8 28.01 -4.94 20.63
C TYR A 8 28.56 -4.32 19.35
N TRP A 9 29.00 -3.06 19.38
CA TRP A 9 29.53 -2.38 18.19
C TRP A 9 30.88 -2.96 17.74
N VAL A 10 31.76 -3.30 18.68
CA VAL A 10 33.01 -4.01 18.37
C VAL A 10 32.72 -5.35 17.70
N ARG A 11 31.74 -6.10 18.21
CA ARG A 11 31.31 -7.36 17.63
C ARG A 11 30.71 -7.16 16.24
N GLN A 12 29.82 -6.19 16.07
CA GLN A 12 29.16 -5.89 14.80
C GLN A 12 30.17 -5.53 13.70
N ALA A 13 31.25 -4.83 14.04
CA ALA A 13 32.32 -4.49 13.11
C ALA A 13 33.24 -5.68 12.75
N ARG A 14 33.32 -6.70 13.60
CA ARG A 14 34.30 -7.81 13.46
C ARG A 14 33.68 -9.14 13.03
N GLU A 15 32.43 -9.40 13.38
CA GLU A 15 31.76 -10.66 13.11
C GLU A 15 30.97 -10.64 11.80
N THR A 16 30.66 -11.83 11.29
CA THR A 16 29.86 -12.00 10.08
C THR A 16 28.42 -11.51 10.28
N VAL A 17 27.95 -10.65 9.37
CA VAL A 17 26.56 -10.21 9.34
C VAL A 17 25.66 -11.35 8.83
N ARG A 18 24.85 -11.92 9.72
CA ARG A 18 23.88 -12.99 9.43
C ARG A 18 22.60 -12.47 8.75
N PHE A 19 22.75 -11.72 7.66
CA PHE A 19 21.66 -11.00 6.99
C PHE A 19 20.50 -11.90 6.54
N ALA A 20 20.82 -12.99 5.82
CA ALA A 20 19.81 -13.91 5.28
C ALA A 20 19.00 -14.59 6.39
N GLU A 21 19.65 -14.90 7.52
CA GLU A 21 18.98 -15.49 8.68
C GLU A 21 18.05 -14.49 9.36
N GLY A 22 18.49 -13.23 9.50
CA GLY A 22 17.65 -12.15 10.01
C GLY A 22 16.39 -11.96 9.17
N LEU A 23 16.52 -11.95 7.83
CA LEU A 23 15.35 -11.86 6.96
C LEU A 23 14.42 -13.06 7.09
N ARG A 24 14.94 -14.29 7.19
CA ARG A 24 14.11 -15.49 7.39
C ARG A 24 13.39 -15.48 8.73
N ALA A 25 14.03 -14.97 9.79
CA ALA A 25 13.39 -14.78 11.08
C ALA A 25 12.23 -13.78 10.98
N LEU A 26 12.43 -12.64 10.30
CA LEU A 26 11.35 -11.66 10.04
C LEU A 26 10.19 -12.28 9.24
N ARG A 27 10.49 -13.10 8.22
CA ARG A 27 9.46 -13.88 7.51
C ARG A 27 8.70 -14.82 8.42
N GLY A 28 9.39 -15.53 9.31
CA GLY A 28 8.77 -16.40 10.32
C GLY A 28 7.81 -15.66 11.27
N HIS A 29 8.00 -14.34 11.43
CA HIS A 29 7.09 -13.46 12.17
C HIS A 29 5.97 -12.84 11.32
N GLY A 30 5.84 -13.25 10.05
CA GLY A 30 4.78 -12.79 9.15
C GLY A 30 5.08 -11.49 8.41
N CYS A 31 6.30 -10.93 8.50
CA CYS A 31 6.65 -9.73 7.74
C CYS A 31 6.73 -10.05 6.25
N ASP A 32 5.92 -9.41 5.41
CA ASP A 32 5.85 -9.62 3.97
C ASP A 32 6.26 -8.35 3.17
N LEU A 33 6.70 -7.32 3.87
CA LEU A 33 7.11 -6.05 3.28
C LEU A 33 8.49 -5.64 3.78
N PHE A 34 9.38 -5.34 2.84
CA PHE A 34 10.76 -4.91 3.10
C PHE A 34 11.04 -3.61 2.34
N LEU A 35 11.36 -2.55 3.09
CA LEU A 35 11.81 -1.26 2.56
C LEU A 35 13.31 -1.10 2.81
N GLU A 36 14.12 -1.01 1.75
CA GLU A 36 15.54 -0.67 1.87
C GLU A 36 15.69 0.85 2.00
N VAL A 37 16.28 1.29 3.12
CA VAL A 37 16.59 2.70 3.37
C VAL A 37 18.05 2.96 2.99
N GLY A 38 18.28 3.69 1.90
CA GLY A 38 19.63 4.02 1.44
C GLY A 38 19.75 4.20 -0.07
N THR A 39 20.96 4.44 -0.54
CA THR A 39 21.28 4.84 -1.93
C THR A 39 21.32 3.68 -2.93
N GLY A 40 20.87 2.48 -2.54
CA GLY A 40 21.11 1.23 -3.24
C GLY A 40 19.90 0.32 -3.38
N GLN A 41 20.14 -0.81 -4.04
CA GLN A 41 19.20 -1.94 -4.15
C GLN A 41 19.86 -3.26 -3.73
N THR A 42 20.98 -3.14 -3.01
CA THR A 42 21.84 -4.28 -2.70
C THR A 42 21.15 -5.19 -1.70
N LEU A 43 20.51 -4.62 -0.68
CA LEU A 43 19.82 -5.40 0.34
C LEU A 43 18.54 -6.02 -0.22
N LEU A 44 17.80 -5.32 -1.08
CA LEU A 44 16.65 -5.90 -1.80
C LEU A 44 17.08 -7.07 -2.69
N SER A 45 18.20 -6.92 -3.41
CA SER A 45 18.72 -7.98 -4.28
C SER A 45 19.18 -9.20 -3.47
N LEU A 46 19.87 -8.97 -2.34
CA LEU A 46 20.29 -10.05 -1.44
C LEU A 46 19.11 -10.71 -0.72
N GLY A 47 18.09 -9.93 -0.38
CA GLY A 47 16.88 -10.42 0.25
C GLY A 47 16.10 -11.37 -0.66
N ARG A 48 15.88 -10.97 -1.92
CA ARG A 48 15.26 -11.83 -2.94
C ARG A 48 16.03 -13.14 -3.19
N LYS A 49 17.37 -13.12 -3.06
CA LYS A 49 18.18 -14.35 -3.12
C LYS A 49 18.08 -15.22 -1.87
N SER A 50 17.73 -14.63 -0.73
CA SER A 50 17.62 -15.35 0.55
C SER A 50 16.34 -16.17 0.62
N PHE A 51 15.24 -15.61 0.09
CA PHE A 51 13.97 -16.27 -0.22
C PHE A 51 13.19 -15.41 -1.23
N ALA A 52 12.47 -16.05 -2.14
CA ALA A 52 11.58 -15.39 -3.08
C ALA A 52 10.27 -16.15 -3.11
N GLU A 53 9.22 -15.53 -2.58
CA GLU A 53 7.86 -16.06 -2.50
C GLU A 53 6.90 -15.01 -3.07
N GLU A 54 5.74 -15.47 -3.54
CA GLU A 54 4.66 -14.58 -3.95
C GLU A 54 4.12 -13.76 -2.76
N GLY A 55 3.62 -12.56 -3.03
CA GLY A 55 3.06 -11.66 -2.02
C GLY A 55 4.07 -10.75 -1.32
N ILE A 56 5.39 -11.02 -1.40
CA ILE A 56 6.41 -10.21 -0.73
C ILE A 56 6.72 -8.91 -1.49
N ALA A 57 6.68 -7.78 -0.80
CA ALA A 57 7.07 -6.47 -1.33
C ALA A 57 8.54 -6.13 -1.01
N TRP A 58 9.28 -5.73 -2.04
CA TRP A 58 10.68 -5.32 -1.94
C TRP A 58 10.82 -3.89 -2.51
N LEU A 59 10.86 -2.90 -1.63
CA LEU A 59 10.69 -1.49 -1.97
C LEU A 59 11.99 -0.69 -1.68
N PRO A 60 12.49 0.14 -2.61
CA PRO A 60 13.62 1.02 -2.34
C PRO A 60 13.17 2.39 -1.80
N SER A 61 13.94 3.03 -0.90
CA SER A 61 13.72 4.45 -0.56
C SER A 61 14.41 5.40 -1.54
N HIS A 62 15.48 4.95 -2.19
CA HIS A 62 16.27 5.72 -3.15
C HIS A 62 16.99 4.75 -4.11
N ARG A 63 17.28 5.19 -5.33
CA ARG A 63 18.02 4.45 -6.35
C ARG A 63 19.03 5.37 -7.02
N ARG A 64 20.30 4.94 -7.04
CA ARG A 64 21.37 5.64 -7.77
C ARG A 64 20.95 5.94 -9.22
N GLY A 65 21.00 7.22 -9.60
CA GLY A 65 20.68 7.70 -10.94
C GLY A 65 19.19 7.83 -11.26
N GLY A 66 18.31 7.55 -10.29
CA GLY A 66 16.88 7.88 -10.40
C GLY A 66 16.56 9.21 -9.72
N ASP A 67 15.40 9.77 -10.03
CA ASP A 67 14.85 10.91 -9.27
C ASP A 67 14.40 10.45 -7.88
N ASP A 68 14.96 11.07 -6.83
CA ASP A 68 14.73 10.67 -5.44
C ASP A 68 13.25 10.66 -5.07
N TRP A 69 12.51 11.68 -5.49
CA TRP A 69 11.08 11.81 -5.24
C TRP A 69 10.28 10.73 -5.94
N GLN A 70 10.56 10.47 -7.22
CA GLN A 70 9.89 9.43 -7.97
C GLN A 70 10.07 8.06 -7.31
N VAL A 71 11.29 7.73 -6.87
CA VAL A 71 11.58 6.42 -6.25
C VAL A 71 10.80 6.25 -4.94
N ILE A 72 10.89 7.24 -4.05
CA ILE A 72 10.23 7.13 -2.74
C ILE A 72 8.70 7.17 -2.87
N LEU A 73 8.15 7.95 -3.80
CA LEU A 73 6.70 8.00 -4.05
C LEU A 73 6.15 6.72 -4.68
N GLN A 74 6.94 6.03 -5.51
CA GLN A 74 6.56 4.71 -6.01
C GLN A 74 6.48 3.69 -4.88
N SER A 75 7.45 3.72 -3.94
CA SER A 75 7.42 2.88 -2.75
C SER A 75 6.26 3.24 -1.82
N LEU A 76 5.97 4.53 -1.62
CA LEU A 76 4.81 5.01 -0.86
C LEU A 76 3.48 4.55 -1.48
N ALA A 77 3.34 4.61 -2.81
CA ALA A 77 2.16 4.11 -3.51
C ALA A 77 2.00 2.60 -3.32
N ALA A 78 3.09 1.83 -3.41
CA ALA A 78 3.07 0.39 -3.19
C ALA A 78 2.70 0.01 -1.75
N LEU A 79 3.10 0.82 -0.76
CA LEU A 79 2.69 0.71 0.64
C LEU A 79 1.20 1.01 0.82
N TYR A 80 0.73 2.12 0.24
CA TYR A 80 -0.67 2.55 0.33
C TYR A 80 -1.64 1.53 -0.27
N VAL A 81 -1.34 0.98 -1.46
CA VAL A 81 -2.15 -0.06 -2.11
C VAL A 81 -2.23 -1.35 -1.27
N ARG A 82 -1.23 -1.61 -0.42
CA ARG A 82 -1.22 -2.74 0.52
C ARG A 82 -1.95 -2.44 1.84
N GLY A 83 -2.56 -1.26 1.98
CA GLY A 83 -3.32 -0.88 3.17
C GLY A 83 -2.45 -0.37 4.33
N VAL A 84 -1.17 -0.07 4.09
CA VAL A 84 -0.34 0.58 5.12
C VAL A 84 -0.89 1.98 5.37
N GLY A 85 -1.14 2.30 6.65
CA GLY A 85 -1.61 3.63 7.06
C GLY A 85 -0.54 4.69 6.77
N VAL A 86 -0.88 5.63 5.89
CA VAL A 86 -0.02 6.78 5.56
C VAL A 86 -0.54 8.02 6.29
N ASP A 87 0.33 8.69 7.03
CA ASP A 87 0.05 10.03 7.55
C ASP A 87 0.16 11.07 6.43
N TRP A 88 -0.95 11.27 5.71
CA TRP A 88 -1.03 12.24 4.62
C TRP A 88 -0.90 13.69 5.09
N GLU A 89 -1.33 13.98 6.33
CA GLU A 89 -1.18 15.32 6.90
C GLU A 89 0.30 15.62 7.18
N GLY A 90 1.03 14.68 7.78
CA GLY A 90 2.47 14.79 7.98
C GLY A 90 3.26 14.86 6.67
N PHE A 91 2.86 14.07 5.67
CA PHE A 91 3.49 14.07 4.34
C PHE A 91 3.39 15.43 3.64
N ASP A 92 2.20 16.05 3.65
CA ASP A 92 1.97 17.31 2.96
C ASP A 92 2.29 18.57 3.80
N ARG A 93 2.56 18.42 5.11
CA ARG A 93 2.85 19.54 6.05
C ARG A 93 3.86 20.56 5.54
N PRO A 94 4.97 20.20 4.85
CA PRO A 94 5.95 21.17 4.37
C PRO A 94 5.49 22.01 3.17
N TYR A 95 4.37 21.63 2.52
CA TYR A 95 3.92 22.21 1.26
C TYR A 95 2.66 23.06 1.44
N ALA A 96 2.59 24.19 0.75
CA ALA A 96 1.35 24.95 0.62
C ALA A 96 0.38 24.20 -0.31
N ARG A 97 -0.61 23.51 0.26
CA ARG A 97 -1.65 22.79 -0.49
C ARG A 97 -2.99 23.52 -0.41
N ARG A 98 -3.83 23.35 -1.44
CA ARG A 98 -5.22 23.80 -1.46
C ARG A 98 -6.13 22.66 -1.87
N ARG A 99 -7.27 22.52 -1.20
CA ARG A 99 -8.33 21.60 -1.62
C ARG A 99 -8.90 22.05 -2.96
N VAL A 100 -9.02 21.12 -3.90
CA VAL A 100 -9.62 21.35 -5.22
C VAL A 100 -10.77 20.37 -5.42
N PRO A 101 -11.83 20.74 -6.17
CA PRO A 101 -12.88 19.79 -6.52
C PRO A 101 -12.27 18.68 -7.37
N ALA A 102 -12.54 17.43 -6.98
CA ALA A 102 -12.20 16.24 -7.73
C ALA A 102 -13.48 15.59 -8.27
N PRO A 103 -13.40 14.76 -9.32
CA PRO A 103 -14.53 13.93 -9.73
C PRO A 103 -15.11 13.16 -8.54
N THR A 104 -16.43 13.13 -8.44
CA THR A 104 -17.12 12.34 -7.41
C THR A 104 -16.95 10.85 -7.69
N TYR A 105 -17.09 10.03 -6.65
CA TYR A 105 -17.01 8.58 -6.78
C TYR A 105 -17.92 8.05 -7.92
N PRO A 106 -17.37 7.33 -8.91
CA PRO A 106 -18.16 6.77 -10.00
C PRO A 106 -18.88 5.52 -9.51
N PHE A 107 -20.02 5.70 -8.85
CA PHE A 107 -20.83 4.57 -8.34
C PHE A 107 -21.07 3.53 -9.44
N GLU A 108 -20.78 2.27 -9.13
CA GLU A 108 -21.18 1.11 -9.94
C GLU A 108 -22.69 0.94 -9.83
N ARG A 109 -23.40 1.45 -10.84
CA ARG A 109 -24.85 1.58 -10.81
C ARG A 109 -25.53 0.28 -11.17
N GLU A 110 -26.17 -0.32 -10.20
CA GLU A 110 -27.13 -1.41 -10.41
C GLU A 110 -28.56 -0.96 -10.16
N ARG A 111 -29.49 -1.56 -10.90
CA ARG A 111 -30.91 -1.23 -10.80
C ARG A 111 -31.56 -2.14 -9.77
N HIS A 112 -31.79 -1.64 -8.57
CA HIS A 112 -32.49 -2.37 -7.51
C HIS A 112 -33.93 -1.86 -7.37
N TRP A 113 -34.91 -2.58 -7.95
CA TRP A 113 -36.35 -2.34 -7.74
C TRP A 113 -36.98 -3.57 -7.09
N VAL A 114 -37.97 -3.34 -6.22
CA VAL A 114 -38.87 -4.42 -5.78
C VAL A 114 -39.90 -4.63 -6.88
N GLU A 115 -39.82 -5.75 -7.58
CA GLU A 115 -40.87 -6.13 -8.53
C GLU A 115 -42.11 -6.55 -7.75
N SER A 116 -43.16 -5.74 -7.82
CA SER A 116 -44.48 -6.12 -7.29
C SER A 116 -44.94 -7.38 -8.00
N ALA A 117 -44.82 -8.54 -7.35
CA ALA A 117 -45.56 -9.71 -7.78
C ALA A 117 -47.03 -9.30 -7.83
N ARG A 118 -47.64 -9.28 -9.02
CA ARG A 118 -49.09 -9.09 -9.19
C ARG A 118 -49.79 -10.24 -8.45
N ARG A 119 -49.95 -10.12 -7.13
CA ARG A 119 -51.04 -10.75 -6.41
C ARG A 119 -52.24 -9.85 -6.66
N GLY A 120 -53.21 -10.39 -7.40
CA GLY A 120 -54.40 -9.65 -7.80
C GLY A 120 -55.08 -9.01 -6.59
N ALA A 121 -54.99 -7.69 -6.49
CA ALA A 121 -55.94 -6.81 -5.82
C ALA A 121 -55.56 -5.35 -6.20
N ALA A 122 -56.51 -4.68 -6.86
CA ALA A 122 -56.63 -3.24 -7.12
C ALA A 122 -55.34 -2.37 -7.14
N GLY A 123 -54.88 -2.10 -8.36
CA GLY A 123 -54.27 -0.87 -8.88
C GLY A 123 -53.48 0.07 -7.97
N PHE A 124 -52.17 0.19 -8.24
CA PHE A 124 -51.49 1.47 -8.36
C PHE A 124 -50.58 1.43 -9.59
N ASP A 125 -50.96 2.17 -10.63
CA ASP A 125 -50.19 2.35 -11.85
C ASP A 125 -49.35 3.63 -11.72
N VAL A 126 -48.03 3.48 -11.64
CA VAL A 126 -47.06 4.60 -11.68
C VAL A 126 -46.29 4.57 -13.00
N ARG A 127 -46.92 4.13 -14.10
CA ARG A 127 -46.48 4.47 -15.45
C ARG A 127 -47.41 5.55 -15.97
N GLY A 128 -46.93 6.79 -15.88
CA GLY A 128 -47.62 7.95 -16.40
C GLY A 128 -48.10 7.70 -17.84
N ALA A 129 -49.40 7.88 -18.04
CA ALA A 129 -50.02 7.94 -19.34
C ALA A 129 -49.38 9.09 -20.13
N ALA A 130 -48.49 8.78 -21.07
CA ALA A 130 -48.18 9.65 -22.18
C ALA A 130 -49.23 9.42 -23.27
N GLY A 131 -50.42 9.98 -23.06
CA GLY A 131 -51.46 10.12 -24.06
C GLY A 131 -51.63 11.60 -24.39
N HIS A 132 -50.91 12.07 -25.40
CA HIS A 132 -51.26 13.31 -26.11
C HIS A 132 -52.10 12.93 -27.35
N PRO A 133 -53.17 13.67 -27.68
CA PRO A 133 -53.55 13.82 -29.08
C PRO A 133 -52.49 14.62 -29.84
#